data_AF-A0A941I7C9-F1
#
_entry.id   AF-A0A941I7C9-F1
#
_cell.length_a   1.000
_cell.length_b   1.000
_cell.length_c   1.000
_cell.angle_alpha   90.00
_cell.angle_beta   90.00
_cell.angle_gamma   90.00
#
_symmetry.space_group_name_H-M   'P 1'
#
loop_
_entity.id
_entity.type
_entity.pdbx_description
1 polymer ?
#
loop_
_entity_poly.entity_id
_entity_poly.type
_entity_poly.pdbx_seq_one_letter_code
_entity_poly.pdbx_strand_id
1 'polypeptide(L)'
;TVAARLATRKFQLDVATFNALEAERKQIQSRTEELQGKRNTLSKQIGMLKSKGEDASAVMAEVAAIPEEVKKSEVRLAEVQAQMTAFLQAIPN
;
A
#
# COMPACT_ATOMS: atom_id res chain seq x y z
N THR A 1 14.47 24.55 -1.39
CA THR A 1 13.38 23.58 -1.20
C THR A 1 12.12 24.31 -0.79
N VAL A 2 10.92 23.73 -0.97
CA VAL A 2 9.65 24.31 -0.47
C VAL A 2 9.74 24.62 1.02
N ALA A 3 10.37 23.74 1.81
CA ALA A 3 10.67 23.94 3.22
C ALA A 3 11.43 25.26 3.51
N ALA A 4 12.42 25.63 2.70
CA ALA A 4 13.18 26.87 2.87
C ALA A 4 12.36 28.13 2.59
N ARG A 5 11.35 28.06 1.70
CA ARG A 5 10.42 29.18 1.42
C ARG A 5 9.28 29.29 2.45
N LEU A 6 8.99 28.22 3.18
CA LEU A 6 8.02 28.24 4.28
C LEU A 6 8.66 28.74 5.58
N ALA A 7 9.95 28.45 5.78
CA ALA A 7 10.73 28.97 6.90
C ALA A 7 10.80 30.51 6.91
N THR A 8 10.83 31.16 5.73
CA THR A 8 10.76 32.63 5.62
C THR A 8 9.40 33.20 6.05
N ARG A 9 8.36 32.36 6.15
CA ARG A 9 7.04 32.72 6.69
C ARG A 9 6.84 32.30 8.15
N LYS A 10 7.94 31.93 8.85
CA LYS A 10 7.92 31.35 10.21
C LYS A 10 7.11 30.07 10.35
N PHE A 11 6.86 29.36 9.25
CA PHE A 11 6.18 28.06 9.26
C PHE A 11 7.21 26.94 9.18
N GLN A 12 7.26 26.09 10.21
CA GLN A 12 8.15 24.95 10.25
C GLN A 12 7.41 23.74 9.69
N LEU A 13 7.64 23.45 8.41
CA LEU A 13 7.08 22.27 7.78
C LEU A 13 7.66 21.02 8.45
N ASP A 14 6.79 20.17 9.00
CA ASP A 14 7.20 18.88 9.55
C ASP A 14 7.47 17.88 8.40
N VAL A 15 8.64 18.04 7.81
CA VAL A 15 9.13 17.20 6.72
C VAL A 15 9.28 15.74 7.16
N ALA A 16 9.52 15.49 8.46
CA ALA A 16 9.64 14.13 8.98
C ALA A 16 8.29 13.40 8.92
N THR A 17 7.21 14.04 9.37
CA THR A 17 5.84 13.50 9.26
C THR A 17 5.43 13.28 7.81
N PHE A 18 5.70 14.23 6.91
CA PHE A 18 5.41 14.06 5.49
C PHE A 18 6.15 12.87 4.88
N ASN A 19 7.45 12.73 5.16
CA ASN A 19 8.26 11.63 4.65
C ASN A 19 7.80 10.27 5.19
N ALA A 20 7.35 10.20 6.44
CA ALA A 20 6.79 8.99 7.03
C ALA A 20 5.49 8.56 6.33
N LEU A 21 4.57 9.51 6.11
CA LEU A 21 3.32 9.26 5.37
C LEU A 21 3.59 8.82 3.93
N GLU A 22 4.58 9.44 3.27
CA GLU A 22 4.92 9.10 1.89
C GLU A 22 5.61 7.73 1.79
N ALA A 23 6.46 7.39 2.76
CA ALA A 23 7.05 6.06 2.85
C ALA A 23 5.99 4.98 3.05
N GLU A 24 5.04 5.22 3.96
CA GLU A 24 3.93 4.31 4.22
C GLU A 24 3.03 4.14 2.99
N ARG A 25 2.67 5.24 2.32
CA ARG A 25 1.91 5.22 1.05
C ARG A 25 2.57 4.33 0.03
N LYS A 26 3.89 4.49 -0.18
CA LYS A 26 4.67 3.67 -1.14
C LYS A 26 4.68 2.21 -0.74
N GLN A 27 4.91 1.92 0.54
CA GLN A 27 4.94 0.54 1.04
C GLN A 27 3.61 -0.18 0.80
N ILE A 28 2.48 0.50 1.05
CA ILE A 28 1.14 -0.07 0.83
C ILE A 28 0.91 -0.34 -0.67
N GLN A 29 1.31 0.59 -1.54
CA GLN A 29 1.18 0.39 -2.99
C GLN A 29 2.02 -0.80 -3.47
N SER A 30 3.29 -0.86 -3.09
CA SER A 30 4.16 -2.00 -3.43
C SER A 30 3.60 -3.32 -2.90
N ARG A 31 3.11 -3.35 -1.65
CA ARG A 31 2.49 -4.54 -1.07
C ARG A 31 1.24 -4.98 -1.85
N THR A 32 0.44 -4.02 -2.31
CA THR A 32 -0.78 -4.32 -3.11
C THR A 32 -0.40 -4.95 -4.45
N GLU A 33 0.62 -4.42 -5.13
CA GLU A 33 1.15 -4.98 -6.38
C GLU A 33 1.74 -6.38 -6.17
N GLU A 34 2.51 -6.58 -5.10
CA GLU A 34 3.04 -7.88 -4.69
C GLU A 34 1.92 -8.91 -4.46
N LEU A 35 0.84 -8.52 -3.78
CA LEU A 35 -0.30 -9.39 -3.52
C LEU A 35 -1.04 -9.78 -4.81
N GLN A 36 -1.20 -8.84 -5.74
CA GLN A 36 -1.76 -9.14 -7.06
C GLN A 36 -0.87 -10.11 -7.85
N GLY A 37 0.46 -9.89 -7.81
CA GLY A 37 1.44 -10.81 -8.40
C GLY A 37 1.38 -12.20 -7.78
N LYS A 38 1.35 -12.27 -6.44
CA LYS A 38 1.25 -13.52 -5.67
C LYS A 38 -0.02 -14.28 -6.04
N ARG A 39 -1.16 -13.61 -6.12
CA ARG A 39 -2.44 -14.21 -6.54
C ARG A 39 -2.32 -14.86 -7.91
N ASN A 40 -1.75 -14.15 -8.89
CA ASN A 40 -1.63 -14.66 -10.25
C ASN A 40 -0.70 -15.89 -10.31
N THR A 41 0.41 -15.88 -9.57
CA THR A 41 1.33 -17.03 -9.46
C THR A 41 0.66 -18.23 -8.83
N LEU A 42 -0.02 -18.04 -7.69
CA LEU A 42 -0.71 -19.13 -7.00
C LEU A 42 -1.88 -19.69 -7.83
N SER A 43 -2.63 -18.85 -8.55
CA SER A 43 -3.68 -19.31 -9.47
C SER A 43 -3.13 -20.24 -10.56
N LYS A 44 -1.95 -19.94 -11.11
CA LYS A 44 -1.28 -20.82 -12.07
C LYS A 44 -0.84 -22.13 -11.42
N GLN A 45 -0.30 -22.07 -10.20
CA GLN A 45 0.09 -23.25 -9.43
C GLN A 45 -1.11 -24.16 -9.13
N ILE A 46 -2.26 -23.60 -8.74
CA ILE A 46 -3.51 -24.36 -8.54
C ILE A 46 -3.91 -25.08 -9.82
N GLY A 47 -3.88 -24.39 -10.98
CA GLY A 47 -4.19 -25.01 -12.27
C GLY A 47 -3.27 -26.17 -12.59
N MET A 48 -1.96 -26.02 -12.33
CA MET A 48 -0.97 -27.07 -12.54
C MET A 48 -1.22 -28.28 -11.62
N LEU A 49 -1.41 -28.08 -10.32
CA LEU A 49 -1.68 -29.16 -9.36
C LEU A 49 -2.95 -29.92 -9.74
N LYS A 50 -4.04 -29.21 -10.05
CA LYS A 50 -5.29 -29.82 -10.49
C LYS A 50 -5.13 -30.62 -11.78
N SER A 51 -4.35 -30.12 -12.74
CA SER A 51 -4.10 -30.85 -13.99
C SER A 51 -3.31 -32.16 -13.79
N LYS A 52 -2.51 -32.24 -12.72
CA LYS A 52 -1.78 -33.45 -12.32
C LYS A 52 -2.58 -34.37 -11.39
N GLY A 53 -3.79 -33.99 -11.00
CA GLY A 53 -4.57 -34.71 -9.99
C GLY A 53 -4.01 -34.60 -8.56
N GLU A 54 -3.15 -33.61 -8.30
CA GLU A 54 -2.56 -33.34 -7.00
C GLU A 54 -3.48 -32.44 -6.15
N ASP A 55 -3.33 -32.53 -4.82
CA ASP A 55 -4.09 -31.67 -3.90
C ASP A 55 -3.60 -30.20 -3.97
N ALA A 56 -4.55 -29.30 -4.19
CA ALA A 56 -4.33 -27.85 -4.26
C ALA A 56 -4.93 -27.10 -3.06
N SER A 57 -5.46 -27.81 -2.05
CA SER A 57 -6.18 -27.23 -0.91
C SER A 57 -5.38 -26.14 -0.19
N ALA A 58 -4.11 -26.38 0.11
CA ALA A 58 -3.22 -25.42 0.76
C ALA A 58 -3.02 -24.14 -0.07
N VAL A 59 -2.75 -24.30 -1.38
CA VAL A 59 -2.53 -23.16 -2.29
C VAL A 59 -3.83 -22.37 -2.49
N MET A 60 -4.98 -23.05 -2.52
CA MET A 60 -6.29 -22.42 -2.58
C MET A 60 -6.59 -21.60 -1.32
N ALA A 61 -6.22 -22.09 -0.14
CA ALA A 61 -6.36 -21.34 1.11
C ALA A 61 -5.50 -20.06 1.11
N GLU A 62 -4.27 -20.13 0.59
CA GLU A 62 -3.41 -18.94 0.45
C GLU A 62 -4.01 -17.90 -0.50
N VAL A 63 -4.55 -18.33 -1.66
CA VAL A 63 -5.20 -17.41 -2.60
C VAL A 63 -6.45 -16.77 -1.99
N ALA A 64 -7.21 -17.53 -1.19
CA ALA A 64 -8.43 -17.05 -0.54
C ALA A 64 -8.15 -15.94 0.50
N ALA A 65 -6.96 -15.87 1.08
CA ALA A 65 -6.58 -14.83 2.03
C ALA A 65 -6.20 -13.50 1.35
N ILE A 66 -5.78 -13.52 0.08
CA ILE A 66 -5.27 -12.34 -0.62
C ILE A 66 -6.30 -11.21 -0.77
N PRO A 67 -7.57 -11.45 -1.15
CA PRO A 67 -8.56 -10.38 -1.27
C PRO A 67 -8.73 -9.56 0.01
N GLU A 68 -8.67 -10.21 1.17
CA GLU A 68 -8.78 -9.54 2.46
C GLU A 68 -7.53 -8.69 2.77
N GLU A 69 -6.33 -9.17 2.44
CA GLU A 69 -5.11 -8.36 2.56
C GLU A 69 -5.10 -7.15 1.62
N VAL A 70 -5.61 -7.31 0.39
CA VAL A 70 -5.77 -6.21 -0.58
C VAL A 70 -6.76 -5.18 -0.03
N LYS A 71 -7.91 -5.60 0.46
CA LYS A 71 -8.91 -4.70 1.05
C LYS A 71 -8.36 -3.93 2.25
N LYS A 72 -7.58 -4.58 3.12
CA LYS A 72 -6.89 -3.90 4.24
C LYS A 72 -5.90 -2.85 3.75
N SER A 73 -5.15 -3.18 2.69
CA SER A 73 -4.20 -2.25 2.05
C SER A 73 -4.92 -1.05 1.45
N GLU A 74 -6.07 -1.25 0.79
CA GLU A 74 -6.89 -0.16 0.23
C GLU A 74 -7.44 0.77 1.31
N VAL A 75 -7.97 0.23 2.40
CA VAL A 75 -8.45 1.04 3.54
C VAL A 75 -7.31 1.87 4.12
N ARG A 76 -6.15 1.25 4.37
CA ARG A 76 -5.00 1.96 4.92
C ARG A 76 -4.46 3.03 3.96
N LEU A 77 -4.47 2.75 2.65
CA LEU A 77 -4.05 3.73 1.65
C LEU A 77 -4.95 4.96 1.67
N ALA A 78 -6.27 4.78 1.77
CA ALA A 78 -7.23 5.87 1.87
C ALA A 78 -7.00 6.73 3.12
N GLU A 79 -6.72 6.11 4.28
CA GLU A 79 -6.38 6.82 5.51
C GLU A 79 -5.09 7.66 5.35
N VAL A 80 -4.03 7.08 4.80
CA VAL A 80 -2.75 7.78 4.57
C VAL A 80 -2.93 8.94 3.59
N GLN A 81 -3.73 8.77 2.54
CA GLN A 81 -4.06 9.85 1.61
C GLN A 81 -4.83 10.99 2.27
N ALA A 82 -5.79 10.67 3.15
CA ALA A 82 -6.52 11.68 3.92
C ALA A 82 -5.58 12.45 4.86
N GLN A 83 -4.67 11.76 5.56
CA GLN A 83 -3.66 12.38 6.42
C GLN A 83 -2.71 13.29 5.64
N MET A 84 -2.25 12.83 4.47
CA MET A 84 -1.41 13.64 3.57
C MET A 84 -2.14 14.90 3.09
N THR A 85 -3.42 14.78 2.73
CA THR A 85 -4.24 15.91 2.27
C THR A 85 -4.43 16.94 3.38
N ALA A 86 -4.76 16.48 4.59
CA ALA A 86 -4.89 17.35 5.77
C ALA A 86 -3.56 18.07 6.09
N PHE A 87 -2.43 17.36 5.98
CA PHE A 87 -1.12 17.95 6.16
C PHE A 87 -0.82 19.05 5.13
N LEU A 88 -1.12 18.81 3.86
CA LEU A 88 -0.91 19.78 2.79
C LEU A 88 -1.81 21.02 2.93
N GLN A 89 -3.05 20.86 3.40
CA GLN A 89 -3.96 21.98 3.67
C GLN A 89 -3.50 22.87 4.83
N ALA A 90 -2.71 22.33 5.76
CA ALA A 90 -2.14 23.10 6.86
C ALA A 90 -0.93 23.96 6.43
N ILE A 91 -0.41 23.78 5.20
CA ILE A 91 0.72 24.55 4.68
C ILE A 91 0.20 25.90 4.16
N PRO A 92 0.63 27.04 4.73
CA PRO A 92 0.24 28.34 4.23
C PRO A 92 0.92 28.62 2.87
N ASN A 93 0.15 29.17 1.91
CA ASN A 93 0.50 30.30 1.03
C ASN A 93 1.87 30.28 0.33
#